data_AF-A0A1R0LIC0-F1
#
_entry.id   AF-A0A1R0LIC0-F1
#
_cell.length_a   1.000
_cell.length_b   1.000
_cell.length_c   1.000
_cell.angle_alpha   90.00
_cell.angle_beta   90.00
_cell.angle_gamma   90.00
#
_symmetry.space_group_name_H-M   'P 1'
#
loop_
_entity.id
_entity.type
_entity.pdbx_description
1 polymer ?
#
loop_
_entity_poly.entity_id
_entity_poly.type
_entity_poly.pdbx_seq_one_letter_code
_entity_poly.pdbx_strand_id
1 'polypeptide(L)'
;MNTATTPASRWLFPGCRAGQPFRPDHLSALLNKVGVSATAARGVTIRRKLLELPAPAVADALGCHDKTTARLRDETGETWSRYAPGDHARSPAGWVPRATGDS
;
A
#
# COMPACT_ATOMS: atom_id res chain seq x y z
N MET A 1 -9.94 -29.50 2.60
CA MET A 1 -10.79 -28.70 3.50
C MET A 1 -9.85 -27.65 4.08
N ASN A 2 -9.94 -26.33 3.88
CA ASN A 2 -11.04 -25.39 3.61
C ASN A 2 -10.40 -24.11 3.01
N THR A 3 -10.94 -23.62 1.91
CA THR A 3 -10.50 -22.42 1.18
C THR A 3 -10.52 -21.18 2.07
N ALA A 4 -9.36 -20.56 2.28
CA ALA A 4 -9.15 -19.36 3.10
C ALA A 4 -9.65 -18.07 2.41
N THR A 5 -10.83 -18.11 1.80
CA THR A 5 -11.51 -16.93 1.27
C THR A 5 -13.00 -17.15 1.45
N THR A 6 -13.48 -16.86 2.65
CA THR A 6 -14.92 -16.80 2.93
C THR A 6 -15.50 -15.62 2.14
N PRO A 7 -16.38 -15.81 1.14
CA PRO A 7 -16.91 -14.72 0.31
C PRO A 7 -17.70 -13.69 1.12
N ALA A 8 -18.19 -14.08 2.30
CA ALA A 8 -18.91 -13.22 3.23
C ALA A 8 -17.99 -12.36 4.12
N SER A 9 -16.67 -12.58 4.09
CA SER A 9 -15.73 -11.77 4.88
C SER A 9 -15.51 -10.42 4.22
N ARG A 10 -15.76 -9.33 4.95
CA ARG A 10 -15.40 -7.97 4.53
C ARG A 10 -13.88 -7.74 4.46
N TRP A 11 -13.09 -8.62 5.08
CA TRP A 11 -11.65 -8.44 5.22
C TRP A 11 -10.88 -9.37 4.29
N LEU A 12 -9.86 -8.82 3.62
CA LEU A 12 -8.91 -9.56 2.78
C LEU A 12 -8.20 -10.66 3.56
N PHE A 13 -7.88 -10.39 4.84
CA PHE A 13 -7.35 -11.36 5.78
C PHE A 13 -8.28 -11.46 6.99
N PRO A 14 -9.12 -12.51 7.07
CA PRO A 14 -10.01 -12.69 8.21
C PRO A 14 -9.20 -13.04 9.47
N GLY A 15 -9.55 -12.44 10.60
CA GLY A 15 -8.99 -12.78 11.91
C GLY A 15 -9.60 -14.06 12.50
N CYS A 16 -9.01 -14.55 13.60
CA CYS A 16 -9.55 -15.72 14.32
C CYS A 16 -10.89 -15.44 15.03
N ARG A 17 -11.29 -14.17 15.12
CA ARG A 17 -12.59 -13.74 15.67
C ARG A 17 -13.50 -13.33 14.52
N ALA A 18 -14.73 -13.84 14.51
CA ALA A 18 -15.73 -13.48 13.50
C ALA A 18 -15.89 -11.95 13.43
N GLY A 19 -15.89 -11.42 12.20
CA GLY A 19 -16.04 -9.98 11.95
C GLY A 19 -14.80 -9.12 12.22
N GLN A 20 -13.73 -9.66 12.83
CA GLN A 20 -12.51 -8.90 13.09
C GLN A 20 -11.44 -9.13 12.02
N PRO A 21 -10.70 -8.07 11.61
CA PRO A 21 -9.56 -8.23 10.73
C PRO A 21 -8.43 -8.98 11.43
N PHE A 22 -7.60 -9.66 10.64
CA PHE A 22 -6.37 -10.23 11.17
C PHE A 22 -5.44 -9.12 11.67
N ARG A 23 -4.89 -9.28 12.88
CA ARG A 23 -4.02 -8.24 13.47
C ARG A 23 -2.72 -8.12 12.64
N PRO A 24 -2.35 -6.91 12.19
CA PRO A 24 -1.19 -6.72 11.32
C PRO A 24 0.13 -7.09 12.02
N ASP A 25 0.25 -6.84 13.32
CA ASP A 25 1.44 -7.22 14.12
C ASP A 25 1.63 -8.73 14.15
N HIS A 26 0.51 -9.46 14.33
CA HIS A 26 0.52 -10.91 14.36
C HIS A 26 0.87 -11.49 12.98
N LEU A 27 0.39 -10.88 11.90
CA LEU A 27 0.74 -11.30 10.54
C LEU A 27 2.21 -11.07 10.27
N SER A 28 2.72 -9.90 10.66
CA SER A 28 4.14 -9.57 10.54
C SER A 28 5.01 -10.55 11.33
N ALA A 29 4.59 -10.93 12.54
CA ALA A 29 5.29 -11.95 13.34
C ALA A 29 5.30 -13.33 12.66
N LEU A 30 4.20 -13.74 12.02
CA LEU A 30 4.14 -14.99 11.26
C LEU A 30 5.04 -14.95 10.02
N LEU A 31 5.06 -13.84 9.29
CA LEU A 31 5.94 -13.64 8.14
C LEU A 31 7.41 -13.67 8.57
N ASN A 32 7.75 -13.05 9.69
CA ASN A 32 9.11 -13.10 10.23
C ASN A 32 9.55 -14.53 10.60
N LYS A 33 8.64 -15.38 11.10
CA LYS A 33 8.95 -16.79 11.39
C LYS A 33 9.36 -17.59 10.15
N VAL A 34 8.89 -17.18 8.96
CA VAL A 34 9.28 -17.78 7.68
C VAL A 34 10.39 -16.99 6.96
N GLY A 35 11.04 -16.05 7.67
CA GLY A 35 12.16 -15.25 7.14
C GLY A 35 11.73 -14.05 6.28
N VAL A 36 10.43 -13.75 6.19
CA VAL A 36 9.91 -12.62 5.41
C VAL A 36 9.66 -11.43 6.34
N SER A 37 10.55 -10.44 6.30
CA SER A 37 10.30 -9.17 6.98
C SER A 37 9.36 -8.30 6.15
N ALA A 38 8.13 -8.08 6.63
CA ALA A 38 7.14 -7.25 5.95
C ALA A 38 7.66 -5.82 5.69
N THR A 39 8.37 -5.23 6.67
CA THR A 39 8.94 -3.88 6.55
C THR A 39 10.08 -3.83 5.53
N ALA A 40 11.00 -4.81 5.56
CA ALA A 40 12.11 -4.85 4.61
C ALA A 40 11.62 -5.15 3.18
N ALA A 41 10.73 -6.13 3.04
CA ALA A 41 10.11 -6.48 1.77
C ALA A 41 9.34 -5.30 1.16
N ARG A 42 8.64 -4.51 1.99
CA ARG A 42 7.98 -3.28 1.54
C ARG A 42 8.98 -2.29 0.95
N GLY A 43 10.08 -1.99 1.64
CA GLY A 43 11.10 -1.05 1.13
C GLY A 43 11.72 -1.49 -0.19
N VAL A 44 12.06 -2.78 -0.32
CA VAL A 44 12.61 -3.36 -1.56
C VAL A 44 11.58 -3.31 -2.69
N THR A 45 10.32 -3.65 -2.39
CA THR A 45 9.24 -3.65 -3.39
C THR A 45 8.96 -2.24 -3.90
N ILE A 46 8.92 -1.24 -3.03
CA ILE A 46 8.72 0.16 -3.42
C ILE A 46 9.86 0.60 -4.35
N ARG A 47 11.12 0.36 -3.96
CA ARG A 47 12.28 0.69 -4.80
C ARG A 47 12.22 -0.02 -6.15
N ARG A 48 11.87 -1.31 -6.18
CA ARG A 48 11.72 -2.06 -7.43
C ARG A 48 10.60 -1.50 -8.30
N LYS A 49 9.45 -1.18 -7.71
CA LYS A 49 8.32 -0.58 -8.44
C LYS A 49 8.65 0.81 -8.97
N LEU A 50 9.50 1.55 -8.28
CA LEU A 50 9.95 2.87 -8.73
C LEU A 50 10.84 2.83 -9.98
N LEU A 51 11.43 1.66 -10.30
CA LEU A 51 12.10 1.41 -11.58
C LEU A 51 11.11 1.08 -12.71
N GLU A 52 9.91 0.61 -12.37
CA GLU A 52 8.89 0.18 -13.34
C GLU A 52 7.83 1.27 -13.59
N LEU A 53 7.62 2.18 -12.63
CA LEU A 53 6.55 3.17 -12.61
C LEU A 53 7.06 4.51 -12.06
N PRO A 54 6.53 5.66 -12.54
CA PRO A 54 6.93 6.97 -12.05
C PRO A 54 6.53 7.17 -10.58
N ALA A 55 7.40 7.85 -9.81
CA ALA A 55 7.21 8.20 -8.40
C ALA A 55 5.78 8.67 -8.01
N PRO A 56 5.14 9.62 -8.72
CA PRO A 56 3.79 10.05 -8.37
C PRO A 56 2.76 8.92 -8.49
N ALA A 57 2.84 8.08 -9.53
CA ALA A 57 1.93 6.95 -9.67
C ALA A 57 2.12 5.91 -8.54
N VAL A 58 3.36 5.72 -8.09
CA VAL A 58 3.67 4.85 -6.94
C VAL A 58 3.19 5.47 -5.62
N ALA A 59 3.28 6.80 -5.48
CA ALA A 59 2.78 7.53 -4.32
C ALA A 59 1.26 7.39 -4.18
N ASP A 60 0.53 7.62 -5.27
CA ASP A 60 -0.93 7.47 -5.33
C ASP A 60 -1.36 6.02 -5.07
N ALA A 61 -0.70 5.05 -5.72
CA ALA A 61 -1.06 3.63 -5.58
C ALA A 61 -0.80 3.07 -4.17
N LEU A 62 0.19 3.62 -3.45
CA LEU A 62 0.60 3.13 -2.13
C LEU A 62 0.16 4.04 -0.97
N GLY A 63 -0.48 5.18 -1.26
CA GLY A 63 -0.82 6.21 -0.28
C GLY A 63 0.40 6.81 0.40
N CYS A 64 1.55 6.84 -0.27
CA CYS A 64 2.78 7.43 0.25
C CYS A 64 2.80 8.93 -0.05
N HIS A 65 3.41 9.74 0.82
CA HIS A 65 3.57 11.16 0.55
C HIS A 65 4.61 11.40 -0.56
N ASP A 66 4.28 12.27 -1.52
CA ASP A 66 5.14 12.63 -2.67
C ASP A 66 6.60 12.93 -2.30
N LYS A 67 6.82 13.64 -1.19
CA LYS A 67 8.16 13.99 -0.71
C LYS A 67 9.01 12.76 -0.37
N THR A 68 8.38 11.72 0.18
CA THR A 68 9.04 10.45 0.52
C THR A 68 9.38 9.67 -0.75
N THR A 69 8.46 9.67 -1.72
CA THR A 69 8.66 8.93 -2.98
C THR A 69 9.66 9.62 -3.90
N ALA A 70 9.71 10.96 -3.92
CA ALA A 70 10.72 11.75 -4.62
C ALA A 70 12.12 11.51 -4.05
N ARG A 71 12.28 11.55 -2.72
CA ARG A 71 13.56 11.22 -2.07
C ARG A 71 14.03 9.80 -2.41
N LEU A 72 13.13 8.82 -2.34
CA LEU A 72 13.46 7.43 -2.67
C LEU A 72 13.86 7.26 -4.15
N ARG A 73 13.31 8.09 -5.04
CA ARG A 73 13.69 8.12 -6.47
C ARG A 73 15.11 8.64 -6.64
N ASP A 74 15.45 9.73 -5.96
CA ASP A 74 16.80 10.30 -6.03
C ASP A 74 17.84 9.31 -5.48
N GLU A 75 17.49 8.53 -4.45
CA GLU A 75 18.31 7.42 -3.94
C GLU A 75 18.42 6.24 -4.93
N THR A 76 17.43 6.05 -5.81
CA THR A 76 17.36 4.95 -6.79
C THR A 76 18.00 5.31 -8.14
N GLY A 77 18.25 6.60 -8.41
CA GLY A 77 19.03 7.07 -9.55
C GLY A 77 18.30 7.21 -10.88
N GLU A 78 16.97 7.03 -10.93
CA GLU A 78 16.20 7.15 -12.18
C GLU A 78 15.49 8.51 -12.33
N THR A 79 15.99 9.32 -13.27
CA THR A 79 15.40 10.63 -13.62
C THR A 79 14.48 10.48 -14.83
N TRP A 80 13.21 10.17 -14.61
CA TRP A 80 12.20 10.15 -15.66
C TRP A 80 11.82 11.58 -16.09
N SER A 81 12.48 12.11 -17.12
CA SER A 81 12.25 13.47 -17.69
C SER A 81 10.97 13.59 -18.54
N ARG A 82 10.22 12.49 -18.74
CA ARG A 82 9.06 12.42 -19.67
C ARG A 82 7.68 12.50 -19.02
N TYR A 83 7.59 12.64 -17.71
CA TYR A 83 6.29 12.73 -17.03
C TYR A 83 5.82 14.18 -16.97
N ALA A 84 4.66 14.48 -17.56
CA ALA A 84 4.08 15.81 -17.49
C ALA A 84 3.51 16.06 -16.08
N PRO A 85 3.73 17.25 -15.48
CA PRO A 85 3.07 17.63 -14.24
C PRO A 85 1.60 17.93 -14.54
N GLY A 86 0.79 16.88 -14.68
CA GLY A 86 -0.65 16.97 -14.81
C GLY A 86 -1.31 17.14 -13.43
N ASP A 87 -2.42 17.87 -13.39
CA ASP A 87 -3.26 18.08 -12.20
C ASP A 87 -3.89 16.76 -11.70
N HIS A 88 -3.09 15.93 -11.03
CA HIS A 88 -3.53 14.67 -10.42
C HIS A 88 -4.11 14.88 -9.00
N ALA A 89 -3.97 16.09 -8.44
CA ALA A 89 -4.63 16.48 -7.19
C ALA A 89 -6.17 16.60 -7.34
N ARG A 90 -6.69 16.61 -8.58
CA ARG A 90 -8.13 16.54 -8.82
C ARG A 90 -8.61 15.11 -8.60
N SER A 91 -8.95 14.80 -7.35
CA SER A 91 -9.84 13.69 -7.03
C SER A 91 -11.05 13.74 -7.97
N PRO A 92 -11.47 12.62 -8.59
CA PRO A 92 -12.64 12.60 -9.45
C PRO A 92 -13.82 13.17 -8.68
N ALA A 93 -14.51 14.15 -9.27
CA ALA A 93 -15.71 14.75 -8.69
C ALA A 93 -16.73 13.64 -8.43
N GLY A 94 -16.86 13.21 -7.16
CA GLY A 94 -17.69 12.08 -6.76
C GLY A 94 -17.10 11.18 -5.68
N TRP A 95 -15.81 11.28 -5.36
CA TRP A 95 -15.26 10.53 -4.22
C TRP A 95 -15.57 11.23 -2.89
N VAL A 96 -16.55 10.70 -2.16
CA VAL A 96 -16.88 11.12 -0.79
C VAL A 96 -16.24 10.13 0.19
N PRO A 97 -15.20 10.53 0.96
CA PRO A 97 -14.73 9.72 2.07
C PRO A 97 -15.85 9.64 3.11
N ARG A 98 -16.26 8.41 3.46
CA ARG A 98 -17.29 8.17 4.48
C ARG A 98 -16.78 8.72 5.81
N ALA A 99 -17.32 9.87 6.21
CA ALA A 99 -17.12 10.40 7.55
C ALA A 99 -17.54 9.34 8.57
N THR A 100 -16.60 8.93 9.41
CA THR A 100 -16.90 8.22 10.65
C THR A 100 -17.57 9.23 11.59
N GLY A 101 -18.90 9.22 11.59
CA GLY A 101 -19.70 9.85 12.63
C GLY A 101 -19.59 9.04 13.93
N ASP A 102 -19.01 9.71 14.93
CA ASP A 102 -19.52 9.85 16.30
C ASP A 102 -20.11 8.63 17.02
N SER A 103 -19.38 8.13 18.02
CA SER A 103 -19.78 8.05 19.44
C SER A 103 -18.59 7.65 20.31
#